data_AF-A0A5J9T175-F1
#
_entry.id   AF-A0A5J9T175-F1
#
_cell.length_a   1.000
_cell.length_b   1.000
_cell.length_c   1.000
_cell.angle_alpha   90.00
_cell.angle_beta   90.00
_cell.angle_gamma   90.00
#
_symmetry.space_group_name_H-M   'P 1'
#
loop_
_entity.id
_entity.type
_entity.pdbx_description
1 polymer ?
#
loop_
_entity_poly.entity_id
_entity_poly.type
_entity_poly.pdbx_seq_one_letter_code
_entity_poly.pdbx_strand_id
1 'polypeptide(L)'
;MDSAAAVLKFKVNYEQTKHLAIGNAVHSDEISAGGHTWRINCYPRGNATFGNGEHLAIFVELMSKSRIVKAAIEVVLMDKGRETSSNAAKCLAGVHLFQMNDDSFGWSMFVRKTDLVKDYVTNGQIAFITRRNNLVPSYININAADAIHQISRYYGDCAN
;
A
#
# COMPACT_ATOMS: atom_id res chain seq x y z
N MET A 1 8.69 25.02 -3.26
CA MET A 1 8.84 24.06 -4.38
C MET A 1 8.00 22.86 -4.00
N ASP A 2 6.90 22.66 -4.72
CA ASP A 2 5.67 22.06 -4.20
C ASP A 2 5.82 20.66 -3.62
N SER A 3 5.62 20.58 -2.30
CA SER A 3 5.46 19.33 -1.55
C SER A 3 4.03 18.83 -1.73
N ALA A 4 3.66 18.41 -2.95
CA ALA A 4 2.34 17.82 -3.18
C ALA A 4 2.31 16.38 -2.66
N ALA A 5 1.27 16.05 -1.88
CA ALA A 5 0.97 14.67 -1.53
C ALA A 5 0.76 13.87 -2.82
N ALA A 6 1.53 12.78 -3.00
CA ALA A 6 1.39 11.93 -4.16
C ALA A 6 0.32 10.87 -3.88
N VAL A 7 -0.66 10.79 -4.77
CA VAL A 7 -1.66 9.72 -4.78
C VAL A 7 -1.37 8.84 -5.98
N LEU A 8 -1.00 7.58 -5.72
CA LEU A 8 -0.79 6.57 -6.76
C LEU A 8 -1.97 5.61 -6.77
N LYS A 9 -2.59 5.46 -7.95
CA LYS A 9 -3.66 4.50 -8.20
C LYS A 9 -3.08 3.33 -8.98
N PHE A 10 -3.16 2.12 -8.41
CA PHE A 10 -2.63 0.92 -9.04
C PHE A 10 -3.73 -0.11 -9.22
N LYS A 11 -4.04 -0.44 -10.48
CA LYS A 11 -5.02 -1.47 -10.83
C LYS A 11 -4.31 -2.74 -11.26
N VAL A 12 -4.76 -3.88 -10.74
CA VAL A 12 -4.22 -5.21 -11.07
C VAL A 12 -5.33 -6.06 -11.66
N ASN A 13 -5.06 -6.70 -12.80
CA ASN A 13 -5.93 -7.72 -13.36
C ASN A 13 -5.77 -9.03 -12.58
N TYR A 14 -6.48 -9.11 -11.46
CA TYR A 14 -6.37 -10.22 -10.52
C TYR A 14 -6.68 -11.57 -11.17
N GLU A 15 -7.65 -11.65 -12.08
CA GLU A 15 -8.01 -12.91 -12.74
C GLU A 15 -6.86 -13.52 -13.54
N GLN A 16 -6.07 -12.67 -14.21
CA GLN A 16 -4.89 -13.13 -14.95
C GLN A 16 -3.70 -13.44 -14.03
N THR A 17 -3.60 -12.76 -12.88
CA THR A 17 -2.40 -12.79 -12.04
C THR A 17 -2.55 -13.67 -10.79
N LYS A 18 -3.77 -14.13 -10.44
CA LYS A 18 -4.03 -14.97 -9.25
C LYS A 18 -3.33 -16.33 -9.26
N HIS A 19 -2.80 -16.74 -10.41
CA HIS A 19 -2.09 -18.00 -10.63
C HIS A 19 -0.55 -17.86 -10.63
N LEU A 20 -0.03 -16.64 -10.48
CA LEU A 20 1.41 -16.41 -10.39
C LEU A 20 2.04 -17.26 -9.27
N ALA A 21 3.31 -17.61 -9.41
CA ALA A 21 4.03 -18.28 -8.34
C ALA A 21 4.10 -17.40 -7.08
N ILE A 22 4.21 -18.03 -5.90
CA ILE A 22 4.49 -17.30 -4.67
C ILE A 22 5.81 -16.55 -4.84
N GLY A 23 5.86 -15.28 -4.40
CA GLY A 23 7.02 -14.41 -4.58
C GLY A 23 7.07 -13.67 -5.92
N ASN A 24 6.18 -13.98 -6.88
CA ASN A 24 6.09 -13.21 -8.12
C ASN A 24 5.14 -12.03 -7.95
N ALA A 25 5.60 -10.84 -8.31
CA ALA A 25 4.84 -9.61 -8.19
C ALA A 25 4.26 -9.14 -9.53
N VAL A 26 3.19 -8.37 -9.42
CA VAL A 26 2.72 -7.42 -10.44
C VAL A 26 3.14 -6.03 -9.97
N HIS A 27 3.78 -5.28 -10.84
CA HIS A 27 4.36 -3.98 -10.52
C HIS A 27 3.49 -2.84 -11.05
N SER A 28 3.42 -1.74 -10.31
CA SER A 28 2.92 -0.47 -10.86
C SER A 28 3.95 0.19 -11.76
N ASP A 29 3.51 1.23 -12.48
CA ASP A 29 4.43 2.20 -13.05
C ASP A 29 5.22 2.90 -11.93
N GLU A 30 6.40 3.41 -12.31
CA GLU A 30 7.23 4.22 -11.43
C GLU A 30 6.67 5.64 -11.29
N ILE A 31 6.62 6.16 -10.06
CA ILE A 31 6.10 7.49 -9.78
C ILE A 31 7.11 8.34 -9.02
N SER A 32 7.28 9.56 -9.51
CA SER A 32 8.10 10.58 -8.86
C SER A 32 7.29 11.33 -7.81
N ALA A 33 7.71 11.25 -6.55
CA ALA A 33 7.08 11.94 -5.43
C ALA A 33 8.13 12.39 -4.40
N GLY A 34 8.06 13.66 -4.00
CA GLY A 34 8.95 14.26 -3.01
C GLY A 34 10.44 14.07 -3.31
N GLY A 35 10.82 14.17 -4.59
CA GLY A 35 12.22 14.04 -5.04
C GLY A 35 12.73 12.60 -5.20
N HIS A 36 11.85 11.60 -5.11
CA HIS A 36 12.21 10.19 -5.21
C HIS A 36 11.26 9.43 -6.13
N THR A 37 11.74 8.32 -6.69
CA THR A 37 10.99 7.41 -7.54
C THR A 37 10.54 6.20 -6.74
N TRP A 38 9.27 5.86 -6.84
CA TRP A 38 8.62 4.81 -6.06
C TRP A 38 7.86 3.85 -6.96
N ARG A 39 7.65 2.62 -6.49
CA ARG A 39 6.85 1.60 -7.16
C ARG A 39 6.03 0.82 -6.14
N ILE A 40 4.85 0.34 -6.54
CA ILE A 40 4.07 -0.62 -5.76
C ILE A 40 4.24 -2.01 -6.35
N ASN A 41 4.46 -2.98 -5.48
CA ASN A 41 4.55 -4.39 -5.80
C ASN A 41 3.37 -5.13 -5.15
N CYS A 42 2.51 -5.71 -5.98
CA CYS A 42 1.41 -6.56 -5.55
C CYS A 42 1.77 -8.02 -5.78
N TYR A 43 1.72 -8.85 -4.75
CA TYR A 43 1.95 -10.28 -4.83
C TYR A 43 0.63 -11.03 -4.61
N PRO A 44 -0.07 -11.47 -5.67
CA PRO A 44 -1.40 -12.07 -5.53
C PRO A 44 -1.45 -13.32 -4.65
N ARG A 45 -0.32 -14.01 -4.51
CA ARG A 45 -0.14 -15.19 -3.64
C ARG A 45 0.99 -14.99 -2.62
N GLY A 46 1.20 -13.76 -2.16
CA GLY A 46 2.19 -13.45 -1.14
C GLY A 46 3.63 -13.31 -1.66
N ASN A 47 4.44 -12.58 -0.91
CA ASN A 47 5.83 -12.24 -1.27
C ASN A 47 6.84 -13.35 -0.91
N ALA A 48 6.46 -14.28 -0.05
CA ALA A 48 7.27 -15.43 0.34
C ALA A 48 6.34 -16.60 0.67
N THR A 49 6.91 -17.77 0.97
CA THR A 49 6.14 -18.97 1.37
C THR A 49 5.37 -18.76 2.68
N PHE A 50 5.75 -17.76 3.48
CA PHE A 50 5.01 -17.35 4.67
C PHE A 50 3.58 -16.90 4.30
N GLY A 51 2.58 -17.61 4.82
CA GLY A 51 1.17 -17.39 4.48
C GLY A 51 0.61 -18.32 3.39
N ASN A 52 1.40 -19.29 2.91
CA ASN A 52 1.00 -20.42 2.06
C ASN A 52 0.30 -20.04 0.74
N GLY A 53 0.47 -18.81 0.27
CA GLY A 53 -0.22 -18.31 -0.92
C GLY A 53 -1.70 -17.96 -0.73
N GLU A 54 -2.16 -17.90 0.52
CA GLU A 54 -3.55 -17.61 0.89
C GLU A 54 -3.80 -16.13 1.21
N HIS A 55 -2.74 -15.32 1.20
CA HIS A 55 -2.83 -13.87 1.40
C HIS A 55 -2.19 -13.16 0.21
N LEU A 56 -2.84 -12.08 -0.22
CA LEU A 56 -2.20 -11.09 -1.07
C LEU A 56 -1.27 -10.25 -0.21
N ALA A 57 -0.07 -9.99 -0.72
CA ALA A 57 0.87 -9.07 -0.11
C ALA A 57 1.05 -7.83 -0.97
N ILE A 58 1.33 -6.70 -0.33
CA ILE A 58 1.59 -5.43 -1.03
C ILE A 58 2.74 -4.69 -0.37
N PHE A 59 3.63 -4.16 -1.20
CA PHE A 59 4.83 -3.44 -0.79
C PHE A 59 5.01 -2.18 -1.63
N VAL A 60 5.58 -1.15 -1.01
CA VAL A 60 6.08 0.05 -1.66
C VAL A 60 7.59 -0.01 -1.64
N GLU A 61 8.20 0.16 -2.80
CA GLU A 61 9.63 0.06 -3.04
C GLU A 61 10.19 1.42 -3.44
N LEU A 62 11.34 1.77 -2.87
CA LEU A 62 12.10 2.95 -3.26
C LEU A 62 13.03 2.59 -4.42
N MET A 63 12.75 3.13 -5.60
CA MET A 63 13.54 2.88 -6.82
C MET A 63 14.74 3.83 -6.95
N SER A 64 14.72 4.97 -6.24
CA SER A 64 15.84 5.90 -6.24
C SER A 64 17.04 5.34 -5.48
N LYS A 65 18.21 5.29 -6.15
CA LYS A 65 19.46 4.81 -5.55
C LYS A 65 20.04 5.81 -4.53
N SER A 66 20.68 5.27 -3.49
CA SER A 66 21.62 5.98 -2.61
C SER A 66 21.04 7.15 -1.81
N ARG A 67 19.81 7.03 -1.27
CA ARG A 67 19.22 8.05 -0.39
C ARG A 67 18.53 7.42 0.81
N ILE A 68 18.80 7.95 2.00
CA ILE A 68 18.05 7.62 3.21
C ILE A 68 16.76 8.42 3.19
N VAL A 69 15.60 7.75 3.14
CA VAL A 69 14.28 8.38 3.06
C VAL A 69 13.38 7.81 4.15
N LYS A 70 12.93 8.65 5.07
CA LYS A 70 11.82 8.29 5.97
C LYS A 70 10.52 8.58 5.24
N ALA A 71 9.58 7.65 5.14
CA ALA A 71 8.29 7.90 4.50
C ALA A 71 7.14 7.28 5.29
N ALA A 72 6.02 8.01 5.36
CA ALA A 72 4.73 7.50 5.79
C ALA A 72 3.98 6.98 4.57
N ILE A 73 3.60 5.71 4.60
CA ILE A 73 2.94 4.99 3.53
C ILE A 73 1.57 4.56 4.02
N GLU A 74 0.53 4.98 3.32
CA GLU A 74 -0.84 4.50 3.48
C GLU A 74 -1.24 3.75 2.21
N VAL A 75 -1.79 2.55 2.34
CA VAL A 75 -2.33 1.74 1.25
C VAL A 75 -3.78 1.40 1.55
N VAL A 76 -4.65 1.77 0.61
CA VAL A 76 -6.09 1.52 0.66
C VAL A 76 -6.47 0.58 -0.48
N LEU A 77 -7.11 -0.53 -0.15
CA LEU A 77 -7.74 -1.43 -1.13
C LEU A 77 -9.22 -1.05 -1.28
N MET A 78 -9.59 -0.71 -2.50
CA MET A 78 -10.93 -0.22 -2.83
C MET A 78 -11.93 -1.37 -2.89
N ASP A 79 -13.09 -1.19 -2.24
CA ASP A 79 -14.19 -2.14 -2.28
C ASP A 79 -14.89 -2.18 -3.67
N LYS A 80 -15.90 -3.04 -3.81
CA LYS A 80 -16.65 -3.20 -5.08
C LYS A 80 -17.59 -2.04 -5.44
N GLY A 81 -17.54 -0.89 -4.77
CA GLY A 81 -18.38 0.27 -5.06
C GLY A 81 -19.87 0.03 -4.79
N ARG A 82 -20.21 -0.74 -3.74
CA ARG A 82 -21.62 -0.97 -3.36
C ARG A 82 -22.03 0.07 -2.33
N GLU A 83 -23.08 0.83 -2.62
CA GLU A 83 -23.64 1.86 -1.73
C GLU A 83 -24.18 1.32 -0.38
N THR A 84 -24.16 0.01 -0.11
CA THR A 84 -24.78 -0.58 1.09
C THR A 84 -24.03 -1.78 1.72
N SER A 85 -22.75 -2.03 1.43
CA SER A 85 -22.00 -3.04 2.19
C SER A 85 -20.95 -2.40 3.10
N SER A 86 -21.24 -2.44 4.41
CA SER A 86 -20.45 -2.07 5.60
C SER A 86 -18.97 -2.53 5.69
N ASN A 87 -18.35 -3.00 4.61
CA ASN A 87 -16.94 -3.35 4.63
C ASN A 87 -16.12 -2.13 4.20
N ALA A 88 -15.76 -1.30 5.19
CA ALA A 88 -14.84 -0.19 4.99
C ALA A 88 -13.63 -0.63 4.17
N ALA A 89 -13.23 0.21 3.19
CA ALA A 89 -12.02 -0.02 2.40
C ALA A 89 -10.86 -0.46 3.32
N LYS A 90 -10.16 -1.56 2.97
CA LYS A 90 -9.06 -2.02 3.81
C LYS A 90 -7.91 -1.02 3.70
N CYS A 91 -7.66 -0.30 4.78
CA CYS A 91 -6.57 0.67 4.89
C CYS A 91 -5.53 0.16 5.88
N LEU A 92 -4.26 0.16 5.48
CA LEU A 92 -3.12 -0.01 6.37
C LEU A 92 -2.12 1.13 6.14
N ALA A 93 -1.53 1.60 7.23
CA ALA A 93 -0.53 2.65 7.21
C ALA A 93 0.67 2.29 8.07
N GLY A 94 1.83 2.82 7.69
CA GLY A 94 3.08 2.63 8.44
C GLY A 94 4.13 3.65 8.05
N VAL A 95 5.16 3.76 8.87
CA VAL A 95 6.31 4.62 8.63
C VAL A 95 7.55 3.76 8.53
N HIS A 96 8.31 3.92 7.46
CA HIS A 96 9.55 3.17 7.24
C HIS A 96 10.70 4.11 6.91
N LEU A 97 11.90 3.69 7.31
CA LEU A 97 13.15 4.35 6.94
C LEU A 97 13.80 3.52 5.85
N PHE A 98 13.70 3.98 4.61
CA PHE A 98 14.33 3.36 3.46
C PHE A 98 15.80 3.74 3.45
N GLN A 99 16.69 2.75 3.59
CA GLN A 99 18.14 2.99 3.75
C GLN A 99 18.98 2.31 2.67
N MET A 100 18.45 1.26 2.05
CA MET A 100 19.18 0.46 1.07
C MET A 100 18.59 0.63 -0.33
N ASN A 101 19.39 0.28 -1.34
CA ASN A 101 18.84 0.12 -2.69
C ASN A 101 17.81 -1.02 -2.66
N ASP A 102 16.71 -0.86 -3.38
CA ASP A 102 15.63 -1.83 -3.48
C ASP A 102 14.95 -2.14 -2.12
N ASP A 103 15.12 -1.25 -1.13
CA ASP A 103 14.42 -1.32 0.15
C ASP A 103 12.91 -1.14 -0.07
N SER A 104 12.13 -1.99 0.58
CA SER A 104 10.69 -2.03 0.42
C SER A 104 9.98 -2.22 1.75
N PHE A 105 8.82 -1.59 1.87
CA PHE A 105 7.98 -1.64 3.06
C PHE A 105 6.55 -2.02 2.70
N GLY A 106 5.94 -2.90 3.48
CA GLY A 106 4.61 -3.40 3.17
C GLY A 106 4.12 -4.47 4.12
N TRP A 107 3.08 -5.17 3.68
CA TRP A 107 2.35 -6.14 4.48
C TRP A 107 2.27 -7.48 3.76
N SER A 108 2.96 -8.49 4.29
CA SER A 108 2.96 -9.87 3.75
C SER A 108 1.60 -10.55 3.82
N MET A 109 0.73 -10.13 4.76
CA MET A 109 -0.63 -10.65 4.94
C MET A 109 -1.66 -9.53 4.81
N PHE A 110 -1.56 -8.74 3.74
CA PHE A 110 -2.39 -7.56 3.53
C PHE A 110 -3.88 -7.90 3.49
N VAL A 111 -4.30 -8.91 2.72
CA VAL A 111 -5.70 -9.37 2.68
C VAL A 111 -5.76 -10.87 2.39
N ARG A 112 -6.66 -11.59 3.07
CA ARG A 112 -6.93 -12.99 2.76
C ARG A 112 -7.55 -13.11 1.38
N LYS A 113 -7.15 -14.14 0.64
CA LYS A 113 -7.62 -14.37 -0.73
C LYS A 113 -9.14 -14.54 -0.81
N THR A 114 -9.74 -15.21 0.18
CA THR A 114 -11.19 -15.38 0.27
C THR A 114 -11.92 -14.04 0.36
N ASP A 115 -11.43 -13.16 1.24
CA ASP A 115 -12.01 -11.84 1.50
C ASP A 115 -11.77 -10.93 0.30
N LEU A 116 -10.58 -11.00 -0.32
CA LEU A 116 -10.24 -10.29 -1.55
C LEU A 116 -11.26 -10.58 -2.66
N VAL A 117 -11.50 -11.86 -2.96
CA VAL A 117 -12.43 -12.28 -4.02
C VAL A 117 -13.87 -11.88 -3.68
N LYS A 118 -14.28 -12.03 -2.42
CA LYS A 118 -15.64 -11.72 -1.97
C LYS A 118 -15.94 -10.21 -2.03
N ASP A 119 -15.02 -9.39 -1.56
CA ASP A 119 -15.31 -8.00 -1.18
C ASP A 119 -14.59 -6.94 -2.01
N TYR A 120 -13.57 -7.29 -2.81
CA TYR A 120 -12.73 -6.31 -3.49
C TYR A 120 -12.50 -6.56 -5.00
N VAL A 121 -12.61 -7.81 -5.48
CA VAL A 121 -12.49 -8.11 -6.93
C VAL A 121 -13.74 -7.68 -7.69
N THR A 122 -13.60 -6.70 -8.59
CA THR A 122 -14.68 -6.19 -9.47
C THR A 122 -14.27 -6.33 -10.92
N ASN A 123 -15.09 -7.00 -11.76
CA ASN A 123 -14.78 -7.28 -13.16
C ASN A 123 -13.39 -7.91 -13.35
N GLY A 124 -12.98 -8.77 -12.41
CA GLY A 124 -11.69 -9.42 -12.39
C GLY A 124 -10.49 -8.53 -12.00
N GLN A 125 -10.73 -7.29 -11.60
CA GLN A 125 -9.71 -6.32 -11.20
C GLN A 125 -9.76 -6.02 -9.70
N ILE A 126 -8.60 -5.63 -9.15
CA ILE A 126 -8.47 -5.00 -7.84
C ILE A 126 -7.77 -3.65 -8.01
N ALA A 127 -8.06 -2.70 -7.13
CA ALA A 127 -7.49 -1.36 -7.19
C ALA A 127 -6.97 -0.92 -5.82
N PHE A 128 -5.73 -0.46 -5.81
CA PHE A 128 -5.07 0.14 -4.66
C PHE A 128 -4.95 1.65 -4.86
N ILE A 129 -5.14 2.40 -3.79
CA ILE A 129 -4.75 3.80 -3.70
C ILE A 129 -3.68 3.89 -2.63
N THR A 130 -2.53 4.47 -2.97
CA THR A 130 -1.51 4.79 -1.98
C THR A 130 -1.45 6.28 -1.78
N ARG A 131 -1.57 6.72 -0.54
CA ARG A 131 -1.39 8.10 -0.16
C ARG A 131 -0.06 8.22 0.57
N ARG A 132 0.78 9.11 0.08
CA ARG A 132 1.96 9.55 0.82
C ARG A 132 1.66 10.90 1.42
N ASN A 133 1.46 10.94 2.73
CA ASN A 133 1.40 12.20 3.45
C ASN A 133 2.80 12.80 3.57
N ASN A 134 2.89 14.13 3.49
CA ASN A 134 4.16 14.83 3.57
C ASN A 134 4.89 14.49 4.87
N LEU A 135 6.21 14.37 4.70
CA LEU A 135 7.19 14.12 5.72
C LEU A 135 6.92 15.02 6.92
N VAL A 136 6.75 14.40 8.07
CA VAL A 136 6.94 15.14 9.30
C VAL A 136 8.45 15.43 9.39
N PRO A 137 8.87 16.68 9.63
CA PRO A 137 10.28 17.05 9.65
C PRO A 137 11.09 16.05 10.47
N SER A 138 12.30 15.73 10.02
CA SER A 138 13.22 14.77 10.66
C SER A 138 13.47 15.02 12.16
N TYR A 139 13.11 16.20 12.66
CA TYR A 139 13.23 16.62 14.06
C TYR A 139 12.01 16.31 14.93
N ILE A 140 10.88 15.90 14.35
CA ILE A 140 9.70 15.49 15.12
C ILE A 140 9.75 13.97 15.24
N ASN A 141 10.11 13.52 16.44
CA ASN A 141 10.06 12.13 16.83
C ASN A 141 8.59 11.73 17.04
N ILE A 142 7.86 11.52 15.94
CA ILE A 142 6.54 10.93 16.04
C ILE A 142 6.75 9.45 16.35
N ASN A 143 6.46 9.06 17.58
CA ASN A 143 6.28 7.65 17.90
C ASN A 143 5.11 7.12 17.02
N ALA A 144 5.07 5.82 16.78
CA ALA A 144 4.05 5.23 15.92
C ALA A 144 2.61 5.58 16.36
N ALA A 145 2.38 5.78 17.66
CA ALA A 145 1.07 6.14 18.20
C ALA A 145 0.64 7.56 17.78
N ASP A 146 1.55 8.53 17.76
CA ASP A 146 1.26 9.90 17.33
C ASP A 146 1.07 10.01 15.80
N ALA A 147 1.72 9.16 15.02
CA ALA A 147 1.52 9.07 13.58
C ALA A 147 0.14 8.46 13.27
N ILE A 148 -0.22 7.39 13.98
CA ILE A 148 -1.57 6.80 13.94
C ILE A 148 -2.62 7.80 14.41
N HIS A 149 -2.32 8.62 15.44
CA HIS A 149 -3.24 9.63 15.94
C HIS A 149 -3.41 10.83 14.99
N GLN A 150 -2.35 11.26 14.29
CA GLN A 150 -2.46 12.27 13.23
C GLN A 150 -3.23 11.74 12.02
N ILE A 151 -3.03 10.46 11.66
CA ILE A 151 -3.81 9.77 10.63
C ILE A 151 -5.28 9.67 11.06
N SER A 152 -5.58 9.27 12.30
CA SER A 152 -6.95 9.13 12.79
C SER A 152 -7.71 10.46 12.90
N ARG A 153 -7.05 11.56 13.29
CA ARG A 153 -7.66 12.90 13.28
C ARG A 153 -8.01 13.39 11.88
N TYR A 154 -7.30 12.94 10.85
CA TYR A 154 -7.59 13.28 9.46
C TYR A 154 -8.71 12.41 8.85
N TYR A 155 -9.05 11.27 9.49
CA TYR A 155 -10.03 10.29 9.00
C TYR A 155 -11.17 10.01 9.99
N GLY A 156 -11.49 10.98 10.86
CA GLY A 156 -12.66 10.92 11.76
C GLY A 156 -14.02 10.71 11.07
N ASP A 157 -14.06 10.68 9.72
CA ASP A 157 -15.27 10.49 8.93
C ASP A 157 -15.43 9.09 8.30
N CYS A 158 -14.49 8.15 8.52
CA CYS A 158 -14.60 6.78 7.96
C CYS A 158 -15.02 5.71 8.97
N ALA A 159 -15.42 6.10 10.19
CA ALA A 159 -15.91 5.18 11.21
C ALA A 159 -17.24 5.67 11.80
N ASN A 160 -18.33 5.30 11.14
CA ASN A 160 -19.58 4.92 11.80
C ASN A 160 -19.84 3.45 11.48
#